data_AF-A0A5C9BND8-F1
#
_entry.id   AF-A0A5C9BND8-F1
#
_cell.length_a   1.000
_cell.length_b   1.000
_cell.length_c   1.000
_cell.angle_alpha   90.00
_cell.angle_beta   90.00
_cell.angle_gamma   90.00
#
_symmetry.space_group_name_H-M   'P 1'
#
loop_
_entity.id
_entity.type
_entity.pdbx_description
1 polymer ?
#
loop_
_entity_poly.entity_id
_entity_poly.type
_entity_poly.pdbx_seq_one_letter_code
_entity_poly.pdbx_strand_id
1 'polypeptide(L)'
;MHECNYNWKTFIEVYLEDYHVAPYHPGLGNFVTCDDLTWQFGDWYSVQRVGITSLQKSGSRAYERWQKAVLDIYGTEGKTPEHGAIWLTYFPNIMVEWYPHVLVVSTLIPQGVNKTLNVVEFYYPEDVVDFDTWKRRSRTTTSASAWTAVATR
;
A
#
# COMPACT_ATOMS: atom_id res chain seq x y z
N MET A 1 -0.43 12.50 -7.21
CA MET A 1 -1.88 12.80 -7.08
C MET A 1 -2.56 12.17 -8.27
N HIS A 2 -3.73 11.53 -8.13
CA HIS A 2 -4.38 10.84 -9.25
C HIS A 2 -5.81 11.34 -9.48
N GLU A 3 -6.09 11.90 -10.66
CA GLU A 3 -7.45 12.27 -11.06
C GLU A 3 -8.21 11.06 -11.62
N CYS A 4 -9.39 10.79 -11.05
CA CYS A 4 -10.28 9.70 -11.41
C CYS A 4 -11.56 10.24 -12.05
N ASN A 5 -11.94 9.70 -13.20
CA ASN A 5 -13.16 10.08 -13.94
C ASN A 5 -14.37 9.20 -13.56
N TYR A 6 -14.58 8.98 -12.27
CA TYR A 6 -15.69 8.20 -11.73
C TYR A 6 -16.03 8.65 -10.30
N ASN A 7 -17.16 8.17 -9.78
CA ASN A 7 -17.62 8.51 -8.44
C ASN A 7 -16.69 7.92 -7.36
N TRP A 8 -16.41 8.67 -6.29
CA TRP A 8 -15.55 8.20 -5.20
C TRP A 8 -16.05 6.91 -4.55
N LYS A 9 -17.38 6.71 -4.48
CA LYS A 9 -17.97 5.49 -3.91
C LYS A 9 -17.62 4.25 -4.72
N THR A 10 -17.49 4.35 -6.05
CA THR A 10 -17.07 3.22 -6.89
C THR A 10 -15.64 2.79 -6.56
N PHE A 11 -14.75 3.73 -6.20
CA PHE A 11 -13.41 3.38 -5.73
C PHE A 11 -13.50 2.59 -4.42
N ILE A 12 -14.29 3.08 -3.46
CA ILE A 12 -14.50 2.40 -2.17
C ILE A 12 -15.12 1.01 -2.37
N GLU A 13 -16.10 0.86 -3.26
CA GLU A 13 -16.73 -0.44 -3.56
C GLU A 13 -15.72 -1.47 -4.07
N VAL A 14 -14.81 -1.07 -4.96
CA VAL A 14 -13.72 -1.93 -5.46
C VAL A 14 -12.69 -2.23 -4.35
N TYR A 15 -12.35 -1.24 -3.53
CA TYR A 15 -11.42 -1.43 -2.42
C TYR A 15 -11.98 -2.35 -1.32
N LEU A 16 -13.30 -2.42 -1.18
CA LEU A 16 -13.99 -3.27 -0.21
C LEU A 16 -14.24 -4.70 -0.72
N GLU A 17 -13.63 -5.11 -1.83
CA GLU A 17 -13.62 -6.49 -2.29
C GLU A 17 -12.21 -6.92 -2.71
N ASP A 18 -11.90 -8.21 -2.51
CA ASP A 18 -10.55 -8.75 -2.76
C ASP A 18 -10.49 -9.69 -3.98
N TYR A 19 -11.61 -9.90 -4.69
CA TYR A 19 -11.62 -10.83 -5.83
C TYR A 19 -10.91 -10.23 -7.05
N HIS A 20 -10.83 -8.90 -7.15
CA HIS A 20 -10.09 -8.23 -8.23
C HIS A 20 -8.57 -8.35 -8.08
N VAL A 21 -8.06 -8.61 -6.87
CA VAL A 21 -6.63 -8.55 -6.53
C VAL A 21 -5.83 -9.51 -7.40
N ALA A 22 -6.17 -10.80 -7.38
CA ALA A 22 -5.46 -11.83 -8.13
C ALA A 22 -5.42 -11.59 -9.66
N PRO A 23 -6.54 -11.30 -10.35
CA PRO A 23 -6.54 -11.09 -11.80
C PRO A 23 -5.98 -9.74 -12.25
N TYR A 24 -6.10 -8.66 -11.47
CA TYR A 24 -5.78 -7.30 -11.92
C TYR A 24 -4.51 -6.70 -11.28
N HIS A 25 -3.92 -7.34 -10.27
CA HIS A 25 -2.67 -6.91 -9.63
C HIS A 25 -1.56 -7.97 -9.71
N PRO A 26 -0.99 -8.27 -10.89
CA PRO A 26 0.00 -9.33 -11.06
C PRO A 26 1.28 -9.12 -10.24
N GLY A 27 1.64 -7.89 -9.87
CA GLY A 27 2.74 -7.63 -8.95
C GLY A 27 2.41 -8.05 -7.51
N LEU A 28 1.22 -7.67 -7.03
CA LEU A 28 0.78 -7.88 -5.66
C LEU A 28 0.31 -9.32 -5.40
N GLY A 29 -0.40 -9.92 -6.35
CA GLY A 29 -0.87 -11.32 -6.26
C GLY A 29 0.24 -12.37 -6.22
N ASN A 30 1.50 -11.98 -6.47
CA ASN A 30 2.67 -12.84 -6.26
C ASN A 30 3.27 -12.71 -4.84
N PHE A 31 2.74 -11.82 -4.00
CA PHE A 31 3.22 -11.55 -2.65
C PHE A 31 2.16 -11.73 -1.59
N VAL A 32 0.90 -11.40 -1.88
CA VAL A 32 -0.23 -11.68 -0.99
C VAL A 32 -1.05 -12.86 -1.51
N THR A 33 -1.58 -13.67 -0.61
CA THR A 33 -2.61 -14.66 -0.92
C THR A 33 -3.90 -14.28 -0.22
N CYS A 34 -5.02 -14.32 -0.94
CA CYS A 34 -6.34 -14.13 -0.34
C CYS A 34 -6.94 -15.44 0.21
N ASP A 35 -6.18 -16.55 0.20
CA ASP A 35 -6.66 -17.87 0.67
C ASP A 35 -6.94 -17.89 2.18
N ASP A 36 -6.23 -17.06 2.95
CA ASP A 36 -6.37 -16.88 4.40
C ASP A 36 -7.00 -15.53 4.77
N LEU A 37 -7.77 -14.94 3.84
CA LEU A 37 -8.45 -13.67 4.03
C LEU A 37 -9.33 -13.68 5.29
N THR A 38 -9.06 -12.74 6.19
CA THR A 38 -9.88 -12.49 7.39
C THR A 38 -10.42 -11.07 7.37
N TRP A 39 -11.62 -10.91 7.94
CA TRP A 39 -12.32 -9.63 8.01
C TRP A 39 -12.63 -9.24 9.44
N GLN A 40 -12.48 -7.95 9.71
CA GLN A 40 -13.00 -7.29 10.91
C GLN A 40 -13.83 -6.08 10.49
N PHE A 41 -14.95 -5.88 11.17
CA PHE A 41 -15.84 -4.74 10.94
C PHE A 41 -16.07 -3.97 12.24
N GLY A 42 -16.15 -2.65 12.12
CA GLY A 42 -16.68 -1.75 13.12
C GLY A 42 -17.69 -0.80 12.48
N ASP A 43 -18.28 0.08 13.28
CA ASP A 43 -19.35 0.98 12.82
C ASP A 43 -18.94 1.88 11.64
N TRP A 44 -17.66 2.25 11.58
CA TRP A 44 -17.12 3.20 10.61
C TRP A 44 -15.93 2.66 9.83
N TYR A 45 -15.55 1.40 10.03
CA TYR A 45 -14.37 0.85 9.39
C TYR A 45 -14.49 -0.64 9.08
N SER A 46 -13.71 -1.08 8.10
CA SER A 46 -13.46 -2.48 7.82
C SER A 46 -11.96 -2.71 7.73
N VAL A 47 -11.53 -3.92 8.09
CA VAL A 47 -10.15 -4.37 7.95
C VAL A 47 -10.15 -5.73 7.27
N GLN A 48 -9.45 -5.84 6.15
CA GLN A 48 -9.07 -7.09 5.51
C GLN A 48 -7.63 -7.41 5.88
N ARG A 49 -7.35 -8.67 6.22
CA ARG A 49 -5.99 -9.16 6.41
C ARG A 49 -5.77 -10.39 5.55
N VAL A 50 -4.68 -10.37 4.79
CA VAL A 50 -4.25 -11.44 3.89
C VAL A 50 -2.82 -11.88 4.21
N GLY A 51 -2.53 -13.14 3.94
CA GLY A 51 -1.23 -13.77 4.14
C GLY A 51 -0.23 -13.48 3.03
N ILE A 52 0.94 -14.09 3.15
CA ILE A 52 2.07 -13.95 2.21
C ILE A 52 2.15 -15.19 1.33
N THR A 53 2.36 -15.04 0.02
CA THR A 53 2.66 -16.18 -0.87
C THR A 53 4.15 -16.56 -0.83
N SER A 54 4.53 -17.64 -1.52
CA SER A 54 5.95 -17.88 -1.81
C SER A 54 6.58 -16.68 -2.54
N LEU A 55 7.52 -16.00 -1.87
CA LEU A 55 8.25 -14.81 -2.34
C LEU A 55 9.22 -15.07 -3.51
N GLN A 56 8.79 -15.78 -4.55
CA GLN A 56 9.67 -16.27 -5.62
C GLN A 56 9.53 -15.55 -6.97
N LYS A 57 8.48 -14.74 -7.19
CA LYS A 57 8.27 -14.06 -8.47
C LYS A 57 7.94 -12.58 -8.30
N SER A 58 8.95 -11.73 -8.45
CA SER A 58 8.74 -10.28 -8.49
C SER A 58 8.24 -9.86 -9.88
N GLY A 59 7.02 -9.29 -9.97
CA GLY A 59 6.45 -8.87 -11.25
C GLY A 59 7.20 -7.70 -11.94
N SER A 60 7.90 -6.85 -11.18
CA SER A 60 8.69 -5.72 -11.72
C SER A 60 10.01 -5.51 -10.96
N ARG A 61 10.98 -4.81 -11.57
CA ARG A 61 12.29 -4.51 -10.95
C ARG A 61 12.22 -3.65 -9.68
N ALA A 62 11.23 -2.76 -9.59
CA ALA A 62 11.02 -1.96 -8.37
C ALA A 62 10.51 -2.85 -7.24
N TYR A 63 9.59 -3.74 -7.56
CA TYR A 63 9.03 -4.72 -6.65
C TYR A 63 10.08 -5.72 -6.15
N GLU A 64 10.94 -6.20 -7.05
CA GLU A 64 12.06 -7.09 -6.74
C GLU A 64 12.99 -6.51 -5.67
N ARG A 65 13.34 -5.22 -5.80
CA ARG A 65 14.20 -4.54 -4.82
C ARG A 65 13.54 -4.43 -3.45
N TRP A 66 12.27 -4.04 -3.42
CA TRP A 66 11.51 -3.97 -2.17
C TRP A 66 11.39 -5.35 -1.52
N GLN A 67 11.01 -6.37 -2.30
CA GLN A 67 10.90 -7.74 -1.82
C GLN A 67 12.21 -8.27 -1.26
N LYS A 68 13.35 -7.97 -1.91
CA LYS A 68 14.67 -8.29 -1.39
C LYS A 68 14.96 -7.58 -0.07
N ALA A 69 14.68 -6.29 0.03
CA ALA A 69 14.91 -5.52 1.26
C ALA A 69 14.08 -6.08 2.44
N VAL A 70 12.80 -6.40 2.20
CA VAL A 70 11.94 -7.05 3.19
C VAL A 70 12.52 -8.40 3.61
N LEU A 71 12.93 -9.24 2.67
CA LEU A 71 13.55 -10.54 2.97
C LEU A 71 14.86 -10.41 3.76
N ASP A 72 15.70 -9.44 3.44
CA ASP A 72 16.95 -9.19 4.16
C ASP A 72 16.67 -8.75 5.61
N ILE A 73 15.73 -7.82 5.81
CA ILE A 73 15.36 -7.33 7.16
C ILE A 73 14.78 -8.47 8.01
N TYR A 74 13.75 -9.16 7.51
CA TYR A 74 13.13 -10.25 8.27
C TYR A 74 14.06 -11.44 8.44
N GLY A 75 14.86 -11.76 7.41
CA GLY A 75 15.82 -12.87 7.43
C GLY A 75 16.96 -12.66 8.43
N THR A 76 17.48 -11.43 8.58
CA THR A 76 18.50 -11.13 9.60
C THR A 76 17.97 -11.29 11.03
N GLU A 77 16.67 -11.06 11.25
CA GLU A 77 16.01 -11.29 12.54
C GLU A 77 15.53 -12.74 12.74
N GLY A 78 15.70 -13.61 11.73
CA GLY A 78 15.16 -14.98 11.74
C GLY A 78 13.63 -15.04 11.77
N LYS A 79 12.96 -13.98 11.29
CA LYS A 79 11.50 -13.84 11.28
C LYS A 79 10.97 -13.90 9.84
N THR A 80 9.65 -14.01 9.74
CA THR A 80 8.88 -13.76 8.52
C THR A 80 7.86 -12.66 8.80
N PRO A 81 7.44 -11.88 7.80
CA PRO A 81 6.39 -10.90 8.03
C PRO A 81 5.09 -11.59 8.47
N GLU A 82 4.35 -10.96 9.38
CA GLU A 82 3.15 -11.54 9.99
C GLU A 82 1.91 -11.50 9.08
N HIS A 83 1.96 -10.69 8.02
CA HIS A 83 0.89 -10.49 7.05
C HIS A 83 1.49 -10.09 5.70
N GLY A 84 0.77 -10.36 4.61
CA GLY A 84 1.13 -9.87 3.28
C GLY A 84 0.60 -8.47 3.06
N ALA A 85 -0.68 -8.26 3.39
CA ALA A 85 -1.27 -6.95 3.44
C ALA A 85 -2.36 -6.89 4.51
N ILE A 86 -2.53 -5.70 5.05
CA ILE A 86 -3.73 -5.30 5.79
C ILE A 86 -4.32 -4.13 5.01
N TRP A 87 -5.56 -4.27 4.57
CA TRP A 87 -6.32 -3.21 3.94
C TRP A 87 -7.36 -2.73 4.95
N LEU A 88 -7.44 -1.42 5.13
CA LEU A 88 -8.37 -0.80 6.05
C LEU A 88 -9.10 0.31 5.33
N THR A 89 -10.43 0.28 5.41
CA THR A 89 -11.25 1.44 5.03
C THR A 89 -11.74 2.12 6.30
N TYR A 90 -11.50 3.43 6.42
CA TYR A 90 -12.15 4.27 7.42
C TYR A 90 -13.09 5.23 6.70
N PHE A 91 -14.39 5.03 6.95
CA PHE A 91 -15.44 5.82 6.32
C PHE A 91 -15.29 7.31 6.69
N PRO A 92 -15.48 8.24 5.73
CA PRO A 92 -16.03 7.99 4.40
C PRO A 92 -15.04 7.56 3.34
N ASN A 93 -13.79 8.02 3.37
CA ASN A 93 -13.00 8.13 2.15
C ASN A 93 -11.50 7.89 2.34
N ILE A 94 -11.11 7.30 3.47
CA ILE A 94 -9.73 7.00 3.79
C ILE A 94 -9.52 5.50 3.66
N MET A 95 -8.46 5.13 2.96
CA MET A 95 -8.00 3.76 2.83
C MET A 95 -6.55 3.69 3.28
N VAL A 96 -6.21 2.65 4.02
CA VAL A 96 -4.86 2.38 4.49
C VAL A 96 -4.47 0.99 4.03
N GLU A 97 -3.40 0.92 3.26
CA GLU A 97 -2.79 -0.33 2.83
C GLU A 97 -1.48 -0.49 3.58
N TRP A 98 -1.41 -1.50 4.43
CA TRP A 98 -0.23 -1.80 5.22
C TRP A 98 0.40 -3.09 4.71
N TYR A 99 1.59 -2.94 4.13
CA TYR A 99 2.46 -4.02 3.68
C TYR A 99 3.69 -4.10 4.59
N PRO A 100 4.45 -5.21 4.57
CA PRO A 100 5.74 -5.27 5.26
C PRO A 100 6.66 -4.10 4.89
N HIS A 101 6.97 -3.26 5.88
CA HIS A 101 7.77 -2.04 5.77
C HIS A 101 7.27 -0.97 4.77
N VAL A 102 5.97 -0.96 4.44
CA VAL A 102 5.35 0.10 3.64
C VAL A 102 3.95 0.38 4.15
N LEU A 103 3.62 1.65 4.34
CA LEU A 103 2.26 2.10 4.60
C LEU A 103 1.83 3.03 3.47
N VAL A 104 0.69 2.75 2.85
CA VAL A 104 0.08 3.60 1.82
C VAL A 104 -1.23 4.13 2.36
N VAL A 105 -1.41 5.45 2.30
CA VAL A 105 -2.66 6.09 2.69
C VAL A 105 -3.25 6.75 1.46
N SER A 106 -4.47 6.35 1.11
CA SER A 106 -5.25 6.94 0.02
C SER A 106 -6.44 7.70 0.60
N THR A 107 -6.57 8.99 0.26
CA THR A 107 -7.72 9.82 0.62
C THR A 107 -8.45 10.26 -0.64
N LEU A 108 -9.72 9.89 -0.76
CA LEU A 108 -10.55 10.27 -1.91
C LEU A 108 -11.27 11.59 -1.64
N ILE A 109 -11.03 12.56 -2.51
CA ILE A 109 -11.66 13.88 -2.48
C ILE A 109 -12.71 13.93 -3.60
N PRO A 110 -14.02 13.90 -3.28
CA PRO A 110 -15.07 14.04 -4.28
C PRO A 110 -15.05 15.44 -4.89
N GLN A 111 -14.96 15.54 -6.22
CA GLN A 111 -15.00 16.81 -6.95
C GLN A 111 -16.31 16.98 -7.75
N GLY A 112 -17.03 15.89 -7.99
CA GLY A 112 -18.33 15.86 -8.66
C GLY A 112 -18.89 14.44 -8.69
N VAL A 113 -20.07 14.26 -9.30
CA VAL A 113 -20.73 12.94 -9.37
C VAL A 113 -19.88 11.91 -10.14
N ASN A 114 -19.08 12.35 -11.11
CA ASN A 114 -18.20 11.52 -11.94
C ASN A 114 -16.73 11.97 -11.90
N LYS A 115 -16.33 12.70 -10.85
CA LYS A 115 -14.96 13.20 -10.71
C LYS A 115 -14.46 13.08 -9.27
N THR A 116 -13.30 12.46 -9.09
CA THR A 116 -12.66 12.24 -7.78
C THR A 116 -11.17 12.50 -7.89
N LEU A 117 -10.56 13.12 -6.89
CA LEU A 117 -9.12 13.21 -6.73
C LEU A 117 -8.68 12.19 -5.68
N ASN A 118 -7.84 11.24 -6.06
CA ASN A 118 -7.19 10.33 -5.12
C ASN A 118 -5.83 10.93 -4.70
N VAL A 119 -5.71 11.27 -3.42
CA VAL A 119 -4.46 11.68 -2.78
C VAL A 119 -3.80 10.44 -2.20
N VAL A 120 -2.67 10.03 -2.77
CA VAL A 120 -1.93 8.84 -2.35
C VAL A 120 -0.62 9.26 -1.72
N GLU A 121 -0.40 8.79 -0.50
CA GLU A 121 0.79 9.04 0.30
C GLU A 121 1.48 7.71 0.59
N PHE A 122 2.78 7.65 0.33
CA PHE A 122 3.58 6.47 0.62
C PHE A 122 4.52 6.78 1.78
N TYR A 123 4.51 5.90 2.78
CA TYR A 123 5.35 5.99 3.96
C TYR A 123 6.26 4.76 3.99
N TYR A 124 7.57 5.02 4.02
CA TYR A 124 8.62 4.00 4.12
C TYR A 124 9.48 4.29 5.35
N PRO A 125 10.00 3.25 6.01
CA PRO A 125 11.03 3.44 7.02
C PRO A 125 12.34 3.88 6.35
N GLU A 126 13.15 4.64 7.08
CA GLU A 126 14.30 5.34 6.51
C GLU A 126 15.38 4.40 5.93
N ASP A 127 15.43 3.18 6.42
CA ASP A 127 16.40 2.12 6.10
C ASP A 127 16.08 1.34 4.81
N VAL A 128 14.81 1.34 4.36
CA VAL A 128 14.37 0.62 3.16
C VAL A 128 14.56 1.42 1.87
N VAL A 129 14.61 2.75 1.98
CA VAL A 129 14.85 3.64 0.83
C VAL A 129 16.29 4.14 0.91
N ASP A 130 17.12 3.87 -0.10
CA ASP A 130 18.42 4.53 -0.22
C ASP A 130 18.20 6.03 -0.57
N PHE A 131 18.05 6.85 0.49
CA PHE A 131 17.69 8.26 0.41
C PHE A 131 18.67 9.10 -0.46
N ASP A 132 19.89 8.63 -0.72
CA ASP A 132 20.92 9.38 -1.45
C ASP A 132 20.71 9.45 -2.97
N THR A 133 19.94 8.53 -3.53
CA THR A 133 19.48 8.63 -4.93
C THR A 133 18.21 9.47 -5.06
N TRP A 134 17.38 9.52 -4.02
CA TRP A 134 16.11 10.24 -4.00
C TRP A 134 16.24 11.74 -3.65
N LYS A 135 17.01 12.09 -2.60
CA LYS A 135 17.30 13.50 -2.23
C LYS A 135 17.91 14.31 -3.37
N ARG A 136 18.66 13.64 -4.26
CA ARG A 136 19.24 14.25 -5.47
C ARG A 136 18.20 14.71 -6.49
N ARG A 137 16.96 14.18 -6.42
CA ARG A 137 15.83 14.52 -7.30
C ARG A 137 14.79 15.43 -6.65
N SER A 138 14.76 15.57 -5.33
CA SER A 138 13.80 16.39 -4.59
C SER A 138 14.48 17.26 -3.52
N ARG A 139 15.06 18.40 -3.93
CA ARG A 139 15.44 19.45 -2.98
C ARG A 139 14.18 20.21 -2.57
N THR A 140 13.62 19.88 -1.41
CA THR A 140 13.31 20.84 -0.33
C THR A 140 12.71 20.16 0.91
N THR A 141 13.33 20.46 2.04
CA THR A 141 12.80 20.53 3.41
C THR A 141 13.07 19.36 4.36
N THR A 142 13.56 19.77 5.53
CA THR A 142 14.08 19.03 6.67
C THR A 142 13.01 18.93 7.76
N SER A 143 12.76 17.76 8.36
CA SER A 143 12.69 17.54 9.83
C SER A 143 12.13 16.15 10.18
N ALA A 144 12.58 15.65 11.32
CA ALA A 144 12.40 14.31 11.86
C ALA A 144 10.95 13.80 11.99
N SER A 145 10.69 12.64 11.38
CA SER A 145 9.74 11.62 11.86
C SER A 145 10.11 10.29 11.19
N ALA A 146 9.97 9.17 11.90
CA ALA A 146 10.38 7.82 11.46
C ALA A 146 9.63 7.29 10.21
N TRP A 147 8.78 8.12 9.60
CA TRP A 147 7.98 7.81 8.42
C TRP A 147 7.89 9.08 7.57
N THR A 148 8.54 9.08 6.41
CA THR A 148 8.46 10.23 5.48
C THR A 148 7.32 10.01 4.50
N ALA A 149 6.34 10.92 4.46
CA ALA A 149 5.32 10.95 3.42
C ALA A 149 5.96 11.32 2.07
N VAL A 150 5.87 10.40 1.10
CA VAL A 150 6.28 10.64 -0.28
C VAL A 150 5.02 10.76 -1.12
N ALA A 151 4.65 12.00 -1.46
CA ALA A 151 3.63 12.25 -2.46
C ALA A 151 4.20 11.89 -3.85
N THR A 152 3.66 10.86 -4.48
CA THR A 152 3.92 10.61 -5.91
C THR A 152 3.23 11.71 -6.70
N ARG A 153 3.97 12.37 -7.61
CA ARG A 153 3.39 13.37 -8.51
C ARG A 153 2.48 12.68 -9.51
#